data_AF-A0A8E2EGR8-F1
#
_entry.id   AF-A0A8E2EGR8-F1
#
_cell.length_a   1.000
_cell.length_b   1.000
_cell.length_c   1.000
_cell.angle_alpha   90.00
_cell.angle_beta   90.00
_cell.angle_gamma   90.00
#
_symmetry.space_group_name_H-M   'P 1'
#
loop_
_entity.id
_entity.type
_entity.pdbx_description
1 polymer ?
#
loop_
_entity_poly.entity_id
_entity_poly.type
_entity_poly.pdbx_seq_one_letter_code
_entity_poly.pdbx_strand_id
1 'polypeptide(L)'
;MPSETSPVKALNTQLTMSEKVLSTDELLLQVQGYKGELPRQFSAFVMLSLAFSITNSWIGYSAVFITPLFWCGGGPTVIFGLLVAVVAYSLINAGLAELASAYPSKGGQYHFAYMVSSEKYRPVVSFVIGWLSVIAWSYYSLCRHILRYAQIIGSLATFSNPNYTADQWQVYLLYVLVKILATSIVCFLPKAIPKSEIDFFICNITAFFVLFITCLAVSRGKRSFGMVFTDYVNLTEWSNGTAFMIGVGSCMYTFAA
;
A
#
# COMPACT_ATOMS: atom_id res chain seq x y z
N MET A 1 -62.70 12.11 7.95
CA MET A 1 -62.27 12.47 6.59
C MET A 1 -60.75 12.39 6.54
N PRO A 2 -60.15 11.30 6.04
CA PRO A 2 -58.71 11.22 5.83
C PRO A 2 -58.35 11.89 4.50
N SER A 3 -57.47 12.88 4.57
CA SER A 3 -56.94 13.67 3.46
C SER A 3 -56.14 12.79 2.50
N GLU A 4 -56.50 12.84 1.22
CA GLU A 4 -55.81 12.22 0.09
C GLU A 4 -54.32 12.58 0.07
N THR A 5 -53.46 11.59 0.29
CA THR A 5 -52.04 11.67 -0.06
C THR A 5 -51.93 11.69 -1.59
N SER A 6 -51.84 12.90 -2.14
CA SER A 6 -51.77 13.17 -3.58
C SER A 6 -50.73 12.28 -4.30
N PRO A 7 -51.11 11.59 -5.40
CA PRO A 7 -50.20 10.78 -6.21
C PRO A 7 -49.05 11.59 -6.82
N VAL A 8 -49.17 12.93 -6.86
CA VAL A 8 -48.12 13.86 -7.29
C VAL A 8 -46.93 13.85 -6.33
N LYS A 9 -47.14 13.63 -5.02
CA LYS A 9 -46.04 13.59 -4.05
C LYS A 9 -45.25 12.28 -4.15
N ALA A 10 -45.92 11.17 -4.45
CA ALA A 10 -45.29 9.90 -4.75
C ALA A 10 -44.54 9.94 -6.10
N LEU A 11 -45.13 10.57 -7.13
CA LEU A 11 -44.48 10.78 -8.43
C LEU A 11 -43.28 11.72 -8.32
N ASN A 12 -43.37 12.81 -7.55
CA ASN A 12 -42.26 13.73 -7.33
C ASN A 12 -41.14 13.10 -6.48
N THR A 13 -41.47 12.16 -5.57
CA THR A 13 -40.48 11.38 -4.83
C THR A 13 -39.79 10.35 -5.74
N GLN A 14 -40.53 9.73 -6.69
CA GLN A 14 -39.97 8.86 -7.72
C GLN A 14 -39.10 9.62 -8.73
N LEU A 15 -39.52 10.82 -9.15
CA LEU A 15 -38.78 11.70 -10.05
C LEU A 15 -37.51 12.28 -9.40
N THR A 16 -37.57 12.67 -8.12
CA THR A 16 -36.37 13.11 -7.37
C THR A 16 -35.41 11.96 -7.05
N MET A 17 -35.88 10.70 -6.98
CA MET A 17 -34.99 9.54 -6.94
C MET A 17 -34.38 9.21 -8.31
N SER A 18 -35.06 9.55 -9.41
CA SER A 18 -34.54 9.38 -10.78
C SER A 18 -33.57 10.48 -11.20
N GLU A 19 -33.57 11.64 -10.54
CA GLU A 19 -32.71 12.79 -10.87
C GLU A 19 -31.57 12.98 -9.86
N LYS A 20 -31.12 11.91 -9.23
CA LYS A 20 -29.75 11.91 -8.71
C LYS A 20 -28.87 11.64 -9.92
N VAL A 21 -28.28 12.69 -10.49
CA VAL A 21 -27.30 12.58 -11.60
C VAL A 21 -26.33 11.46 -11.22
N LEU A 22 -26.54 10.30 -11.82
CA LEU A 22 -25.85 9.08 -11.46
C LEU A 22 -24.38 9.34 -11.79
N SER A 23 -23.48 9.12 -10.84
CA SER A 23 -22.04 9.32 -11.08
C SER A 23 -21.63 8.49 -12.29
N THR A 24 -20.74 8.97 -13.16
CA THR A 24 -20.28 8.23 -14.36
C THR A 24 -19.88 6.79 -14.03
N ASP A 25 -19.22 6.58 -12.88
CA ASP A 25 -18.89 5.25 -12.36
C ASP A 25 -20.11 4.36 -12.04
N GLU A 26 -21.19 4.94 -11.50
CA GLU A 26 -22.43 4.20 -11.20
C GLU A 26 -23.13 3.78 -12.50
N LEU A 27 -23.04 4.60 -13.56
CA LEU A 27 -23.56 4.23 -14.89
C LEU A 27 -22.74 3.09 -15.49
N LEU A 28 -21.41 3.15 -15.41
CA LEU A 28 -20.52 2.09 -15.89
C LEU A 28 -20.75 0.77 -15.14
N LEU A 29 -20.97 0.83 -13.83
CA LEU A 29 -21.34 -0.33 -13.02
C LEU A 29 -22.68 -0.94 -13.45
N GLN A 30 -23.69 -0.11 -13.69
CA GLN A 30 -25.00 -0.57 -14.15
C GLN A 30 -24.92 -1.21 -15.55
N VAL A 31 -24.12 -0.67 -16.46
CA VAL A 31 -23.85 -1.28 -17.78
C VAL A 31 -23.20 -2.66 -17.64
N GLN A 32 -22.38 -2.86 -16.60
CA GLN A 32 -21.76 -4.15 -16.28
C GLN A 32 -22.71 -5.11 -15.54
N GLY A 33 -23.96 -4.70 -15.28
CA GLY A 33 -24.95 -5.50 -14.55
C GLY A 33 -24.78 -5.49 -13.02
N TYR A 34 -23.94 -4.59 -12.48
CA TYR A 34 -23.70 -4.48 -11.05
C TYR A 34 -24.41 -3.25 -10.45
N LYS A 35 -25.16 -3.46 -9.37
CA LYS A 35 -25.73 -2.40 -8.54
C LYS A 35 -24.83 -2.14 -7.34
N GLY A 36 -24.46 -0.87 -7.12
CA GLY A 36 -23.65 -0.48 -5.97
C GLY A 36 -24.44 -0.56 -4.65
N GLU A 37 -24.26 -1.63 -3.88
CA GLU A 37 -25.03 -1.83 -2.62
C GLU A 37 -24.43 -1.09 -1.38
N LEU A 38 -23.11 -0.91 -1.31
CA LEU A 38 -22.48 -0.15 -0.20
C LEU A 38 -22.36 1.36 -0.49
N PRO A 39 -22.63 2.23 0.51
CA PRO A 39 -22.44 3.67 0.39
C PRO A 39 -20.97 4.04 0.18
N ARG A 40 -20.70 5.05 -0.64
CA ARG A 40 -19.36 5.61 -0.81
C ARG A 40 -18.96 6.38 0.45
N GLN A 41 -17.96 5.88 1.18
CA GLN A 41 -17.46 6.50 2.42
C GLN A 41 -16.14 7.26 2.24
N PHE A 42 -15.48 7.10 1.09
CA PHE A 42 -14.17 7.69 0.80
C PHE A 42 -14.32 8.87 -0.16
N SER A 43 -13.85 10.05 0.26
CA SER A 43 -13.62 11.20 -0.63
C SER A 43 -12.29 11.02 -1.36
N ALA A 44 -12.08 11.72 -2.49
CA ALA A 44 -10.84 11.67 -3.26
C ALA A 44 -9.59 11.95 -2.41
N PHE A 45 -9.68 12.89 -1.46
CA PHE A 45 -8.59 13.18 -0.53
C PHE A 45 -8.31 12.01 0.42
N VAL A 46 -9.34 11.35 0.93
CA VAL A 46 -9.18 10.15 1.77
C VAL A 46 -8.61 8.99 0.96
N MET A 47 -8.98 8.87 -0.31
CA MET A 47 -8.43 7.85 -1.21
C MET A 47 -6.94 8.09 -1.49
N LEU A 48 -6.53 9.35 -1.71
CA LEU A 48 -5.12 9.72 -1.83
C LEU A 48 -4.35 9.43 -0.54
N SER A 49 -4.92 9.82 0.59
CA SER A 49 -4.39 9.55 1.93
C SER A 49 -4.16 8.06 2.14
N LEU A 50 -5.17 7.24 1.82
CA LEU A 50 -5.11 5.79 1.91
C LEU A 50 -4.04 5.21 0.96
N ALA A 51 -3.98 5.66 -0.30
CA ALA A 51 -2.97 5.20 -1.26
C ALA A 51 -1.54 5.51 -0.78
N PHE A 52 -1.32 6.70 -0.21
CA PHE A 52 -0.04 7.08 0.38
C PHE A 52 0.27 6.26 1.64
N SER A 53 -0.70 6.06 2.54
CA SER A 53 -0.56 5.25 3.76
C SER A 53 -0.22 3.79 3.45
N ILE A 54 -0.84 3.20 2.42
CA ILE A 54 -0.58 1.82 2.00
C ILE A 54 0.83 1.69 1.41
N THR A 55 1.23 2.65 0.57
CA THR A 55 2.56 2.62 -0.10
C THR A 55 3.70 2.93 0.87
N ASN A 56 3.55 3.98 1.68
CA ASN A 56 4.49 4.44 2.70
C ASN A 56 5.98 4.18 2.37
N SER A 57 6.37 4.64 1.18
CA SER A 57 7.60 4.24 0.51
C SER A 57 8.84 4.53 1.35
N TRP A 58 8.93 5.70 1.97
CA TRP A 58 10.16 6.10 2.68
C TRP A 58 10.46 5.21 3.90
N ILE A 59 9.42 4.77 4.64
CA ILE A 59 9.57 3.79 5.72
C ILE A 59 9.90 2.42 5.12
N GLY A 60 9.21 2.03 4.05
CA GLY A 60 9.49 0.80 3.29
C GLY A 60 10.98 0.69 2.93
N TYR A 61 11.50 1.72 2.29
CA TYR A 61 12.88 1.80 1.85
C TYR A 61 13.87 1.72 3.00
N SER A 62 13.61 2.38 4.14
CA SER A 62 14.51 2.35 5.29
C SER A 62 14.72 0.95 5.88
N ALA A 63 13.73 0.03 5.76
CA ALA A 63 13.91 -1.35 6.19
C ALA A 63 14.81 -2.16 5.26
N VAL A 64 14.73 -1.91 3.95
CA VAL A 64 15.44 -2.70 2.93
C VAL A 64 16.74 -2.03 2.48
N PHE A 65 17.03 -0.82 2.94
CA PHE A 65 18.17 0.02 2.55
C PHE A 65 19.53 -0.69 2.69
N ILE A 66 19.65 -1.61 3.65
CA ILE A 66 20.86 -2.37 3.92
C ILE A 66 21.24 -3.24 2.72
N THR A 67 20.27 -3.84 2.03
CA THR A 67 20.51 -4.76 0.90
C THR A 67 21.21 -4.09 -0.28
N PRO A 68 20.68 -3.00 -0.88
CA PRO A 68 21.34 -2.32 -1.98
C PRO A 68 22.64 -1.64 -1.56
N LEU A 69 22.73 -1.12 -0.32
CA LEU A 69 23.90 -0.40 0.14
C LEU A 69 25.10 -1.31 0.48
N PHE A 70 24.88 -2.39 1.23
CA PHE A 70 25.99 -3.22 1.72
C PHE A 70 26.29 -4.39 0.79
N TRP A 71 25.26 -5.02 0.24
CA TRP A 71 25.41 -6.31 -0.43
C TRP A 71 25.47 -6.17 -1.94
N CYS A 72 24.64 -5.30 -2.50
CA CYS A 72 24.31 -5.30 -3.92
C CYS A 72 24.77 -4.04 -4.66
N GLY A 73 26.03 -3.62 -4.52
CA GLY A 73 26.60 -2.59 -5.41
C GLY A 73 26.81 -1.19 -4.80
N GLY A 74 26.55 -0.97 -3.52
CA GLY A 74 26.95 0.26 -2.85
C GLY A 74 26.06 1.47 -3.16
N GLY A 75 26.65 2.66 -3.09
CA GLY A 75 25.98 3.92 -3.40
C GLY A 75 25.27 3.97 -4.77
N PRO A 76 25.89 3.48 -5.87
CA PRO A 76 25.28 3.50 -7.19
C PRO A 76 23.94 2.76 -7.24
N THR A 77 23.85 1.56 -6.64
CA THR A 77 22.62 0.76 -6.67
C THR A 77 21.51 1.40 -5.84
N VAL A 78 21.84 2.06 -4.74
CA VAL A 78 20.88 2.78 -3.91
C VAL A 78 20.15 3.84 -4.72
N ILE A 79 20.88 4.62 -5.53
CA ILE A 79 20.30 5.72 -6.31
C ILE A 79 19.71 5.23 -7.63
N PHE A 80 20.53 4.59 -8.48
CA PHE A 80 20.09 4.17 -9.81
C PHE A 80 19.07 3.03 -9.73
N GLY A 81 19.20 2.14 -8.74
CA GLY A 81 18.22 1.08 -8.54
C GLY A 81 16.85 1.62 -8.12
N LEU A 82 16.82 2.71 -7.33
CA LEU A 82 15.56 3.38 -6.99
C LEU A 82 14.94 4.06 -8.21
N LEU A 83 15.72 4.73 -9.06
CA LEU A 83 15.22 5.35 -10.29
C LEU A 83 14.62 4.33 -11.26
N VAL A 84 15.32 3.21 -11.48
CA VAL A 84 14.82 2.10 -12.31
C VAL A 84 13.53 1.53 -11.72
N ALA A 85 13.48 1.34 -10.40
CA ALA A 85 12.28 0.86 -9.72
C ALA A 85 11.08 1.82 -9.89
N VAL A 86 11.29 3.14 -9.79
CA VAL A 86 10.23 4.14 -10.02
C VAL A 86 9.66 4.02 -11.43
N VAL A 87 10.51 3.95 -12.45
CA VAL A 87 10.06 3.86 -13.85
C VAL A 87 9.27 2.57 -14.08
N ALA A 88 9.81 1.42 -13.62
CA ALA A 88 9.16 0.13 -13.77
C ALA A 88 7.79 0.08 -13.07
N TYR A 89 7.70 0.54 -11.82
CA TYR A 89 6.42 0.59 -11.09
C TYR A 89 5.44 1.60 -11.66
N SER A 90 5.91 2.74 -12.18
CA SER A 90 5.01 3.72 -12.80
C SER A 90 4.31 3.13 -14.02
N LEU A 91 5.02 2.34 -14.83
CA LEU A 91 4.43 1.64 -15.98
C LEU A 91 3.38 0.61 -15.54
N ILE A 92 3.67 -0.17 -14.50
CA ILE A 92 2.73 -1.17 -13.95
C ILE A 92 1.48 -0.48 -13.40
N ASN A 93 1.66 0.60 -12.63
CA ASN A 93 0.57 1.37 -12.04
C ASN A 93 -0.27 2.10 -13.10
N ALA A 94 0.34 2.58 -14.19
CA ALA A 94 -0.40 3.16 -15.31
C ALA A 94 -1.33 2.14 -15.96
N GLY A 95 -0.85 0.91 -16.22
CA GLY A 95 -1.69 -0.16 -16.76
C GLY A 95 -2.83 -0.56 -15.81
N LEU A 96 -2.56 -0.59 -14.50
CA LEU A 96 -3.61 -0.85 -13.50
C LEU A 96 -4.63 0.30 -13.42
N ALA A 97 -4.19 1.56 -13.59
CA ALA A 97 -5.06 2.73 -13.60
C ALA A 97 -5.99 2.72 -14.82
N GLU A 98 -5.52 2.31 -16.00
CA GLU A 98 -6.36 2.14 -17.19
C GLU A 98 -7.48 1.11 -16.92
N LEU A 99 -7.14 -0.05 -16.37
CA LEU A 99 -8.12 -1.07 -15.99
C LEU A 99 -9.12 -0.57 -14.93
N ALA A 100 -8.64 0.15 -13.91
CA ALA A 100 -9.49 0.71 -12.87
C ALA A 100 -10.46 1.77 -13.41
N SER A 101 -10.04 2.55 -14.40
CA SER A 101 -10.89 3.56 -15.06
C SER A 101 -11.95 2.92 -15.98
N ALA A 102 -11.61 1.82 -16.66
CA ALA A 102 -12.53 1.10 -17.53
C ALA A 102 -13.56 0.27 -16.75
N TYR A 103 -13.16 -0.30 -15.61
CA TYR A 103 -13.99 -1.18 -14.80
C TYR A 103 -14.08 -0.70 -13.35
N PRO A 104 -14.87 0.35 -13.03
CA PRO A 104 -14.94 0.93 -11.69
C PRO A 104 -15.74 0.06 -10.69
N SER A 105 -15.28 -1.17 -10.47
CA SER A 105 -15.91 -2.19 -9.61
C SER A 105 -15.23 -2.32 -8.27
N LYS A 106 -16.03 -2.60 -7.23
CA LYS A 106 -15.55 -2.90 -5.87
C LYS A 106 -14.72 -4.19 -5.81
N GLY A 107 -14.76 -5.00 -6.86
CA GLY A 107 -14.04 -6.27 -6.92
C GLY A 107 -12.55 -6.17 -7.28
N GLY A 108 -12.03 -4.98 -7.55
CA GLY A 108 -10.59 -4.76 -7.75
C GLY A 108 -9.94 -5.77 -8.72
N GLN A 109 -8.77 -6.29 -8.32
CA GLN A 109 -7.91 -7.13 -9.17
C GLN A 109 -8.60 -8.41 -9.70
N TYR A 110 -9.41 -9.10 -8.89
CA TYR A 110 -10.08 -10.33 -9.36
C TYR A 110 -11.19 -10.01 -10.37
N HIS A 111 -11.86 -8.87 -10.21
CA HIS A 111 -12.86 -8.42 -11.17
C HIS A 111 -12.24 -7.98 -12.49
N PHE A 112 -11.09 -7.29 -12.46
CA PHE A 112 -10.34 -6.95 -13.67
C PHE A 112 -9.97 -8.22 -14.45
N ALA A 113 -9.50 -9.25 -13.75
CA ALA A 113 -9.17 -10.52 -14.38
C ALA A 113 -10.38 -11.26 -14.95
N TYR A 114 -11.54 -11.16 -14.29
CA TYR A 114 -12.80 -11.69 -14.83
C TYR A 114 -13.17 -11.01 -16.16
N MET A 115 -13.05 -9.68 -16.24
CA MET A 115 -13.42 -8.92 -17.44
C MET A 115 -12.47 -9.15 -18.63
N VAL A 116 -11.17 -9.31 -18.38
CA VAL A 116 -10.15 -9.48 -19.42
C VAL A 116 -10.06 -10.93 -19.94
N SER A 117 -10.47 -11.91 -19.16
CA SER A 117 -10.36 -13.33 -19.55
C SER A 117 -11.44 -13.77 -20.55
N SER A 118 -11.16 -14.87 -21.28
CA SER A 118 -12.11 -15.49 -22.21
C SER A 118 -13.30 -16.08 -21.47
N GLU A 119 -14.52 -15.97 -22.04
CA GLU A 119 -15.81 -16.32 -21.43
C GLU A 119 -15.83 -17.71 -20.77
N LYS A 120 -15.16 -18.69 -21.36
CA LYS A 120 -15.07 -20.06 -20.86
C LYS A 120 -14.27 -20.18 -19.55
N TYR A 121 -13.29 -19.30 -19.32
CA TYR A 121 -12.35 -19.39 -18.20
C TYR A 121 -12.52 -18.30 -17.14
N ARG A 122 -13.38 -17.29 -17.37
CA ARG A 122 -13.55 -16.15 -16.44
C ARG A 122 -13.81 -16.55 -14.98
N PRO A 123 -14.68 -17.53 -14.66
CA PRO A 123 -14.95 -17.90 -13.27
C PRO A 123 -13.73 -18.53 -12.60
N VAL A 124 -13.01 -19.40 -13.31
CA VAL A 124 -11.83 -20.11 -12.78
C VAL A 124 -10.68 -19.14 -12.56
N VAL A 125 -10.41 -18.28 -13.55
CA VAL A 125 -9.34 -17.27 -13.48
C VAL A 125 -9.59 -16.28 -12.34
N SER A 126 -10.82 -15.77 -12.22
CA SER A 126 -11.18 -14.86 -11.13
C SER A 126 -11.07 -15.53 -9.75
N PHE A 127 -11.44 -16.81 -9.63
CA PHE A 127 -11.33 -17.55 -8.37
C PHE A 127 -9.86 -17.73 -7.96
N VAL A 128 -9.00 -18.16 -8.89
CA VAL A 128 -7.57 -18.35 -8.63
C VAL A 128 -6.91 -17.03 -8.24
N ILE A 129 -7.19 -15.95 -8.98
CA ILE A 129 -6.61 -14.62 -8.68
C ILE A 129 -7.12 -14.06 -7.35
N GLY A 130 -8.39 -14.29 -7.02
CA GLY A 130 -8.94 -13.94 -5.70
C GLY A 130 -8.18 -14.63 -4.57
N TRP A 131 -7.97 -15.95 -4.66
CA TRP A 131 -7.22 -16.70 -3.65
C TRP A 131 -5.74 -16.31 -3.59
N LEU A 132 -5.09 -16.11 -4.73
CA LEU A 132 -3.72 -15.62 -4.78
C LEU A 132 -3.59 -14.25 -4.11
N SER A 133 -4.57 -13.36 -4.29
CA SER A 133 -4.60 -12.06 -3.62
C SER A 133 -4.70 -12.22 -2.10
N VAL A 134 -5.61 -13.06 -1.60
CA VAL A 134 -5.75 -13.33 -0.15
C VAL A 134 -4.46 -13.88 0.45
N ILE A 135 -3.83 -14.84 -0.22
CA ILE A 135 -2.57 -15.44 0.24
C ILE A 135 -1.44 -14.40 0.21
N ALA A 136 -1.33 -13.63 -0.87
CA ALA A 136 -0.32 -12.59 -1.02
C ALA A 136 -0.43 -11.54 0.08
N TRP A 137 -1.63 -11.02 0.34
CA TRP A 137 -1.87 -10.03 1.41
C TRP A 137 -1.59 -10.60 2.81
N SER A 138 -1.96 -11.87 3.05
CA SER A 138 -1.70 -12.53 4.33
C SER A 138 -0.20 -12.70 4.58
N TYR A 139 0.54 -13.19 3.59
CA TYR A 139 1.98 -13.39 3.67
C TYR A 139 2.74 -12.07 3.76
N TYR A 140 2.39 -11.10 2.90
CA TYR A 140 2.97 -9.77 2.89
C TYR A 140 2.83 -9.07 4.24
N SER A 141 1.62 -9.13 4.81
CA SER A 141 1.34 -8.64 6.16
C SER A 141 2.26 -9.31 7.19
N LEU A 142 2.28 -10.64 7.24
CA LEU A 142 3.05 -11.40 8.23
C LEU A 142 4.55 -11.02 8.20
N CYS A 143 5.18 -11.12 7.03
CA CYS A 143 6.61 -10.85 6.88
C CYS A 143 6.99 -9.41 7.24
N ARG A 144 6.22 -8.43 6.75
CA ARG A 144 6.50 -7.01 7.00
C ARG A 144 6.35 -6.66 8.48
N HIS A 145 5.30 -7.15 9.13
CA HIS A 145 5.03 -6.82 10.51
C HIS A 145 6.06 -7.44 11.47
N ILE A 146 6.45 -8.70 11.26
CA ILE A 146 7.48 -9.35 12.08
C ILE A 146 8.80 -8.57 12.05
N LEU A 147 9.27 -8.19 10.85
CA LEU A 147 10.50 -7.41 10.70
C LEU A 147 10.41 -6.06 11.44
N ARG A 148 9.29 -5.35 11.34
CA ARG A 148 9.09 -4.06 12.00
C ARG A 148 9.04 -4.18 13.52
N TYR A 149 8.31 -5.16 14.05
CA TYR A 149 8.21 -5.36 15.49
C TYR A 149 9.53 -5.82 16.11
N ALA A 150 10.30 -6.66 15.40
CA ALA A 150 11.67 -7.01 15.81
C ALA A 150 12.56 -5.75 15.88
N GLN A 151 12.49 -4.86 14.89
CA GLN A 151 13.24 -3.59 14.89
C GLN A 151 12.82 -2.68 16.05
N ILE A 152 11.52 -2.53 16.29
CA ILE A 152 11.00 -1.66 17.36
C ILE A 152 11.43 -2.20 18.74
N ILE A 153 11.21 -3.49 19.02
CA ILE A 153 11.61 -4.09 20.30
C ILE A 153 13.13 -4.01 20.47
N GLY A 154 13.91 -4.33 19.43
CA GLY A 154 15.37 -4.20 19.47
C GLY A 154 15.80 -2.78 19.81
N SER A 155 15.26 -1.77 19.12
CA SER A 155 15.61 -0.36 19.37
C SER A 155 15.22 0.15 20.76
N LEU A 156 14.01 -0.18 21.25
CA LEU A 156 13.50 0.26 22.56
C LEU A 156 14.20 -0.48 23.72
N ALA A 157 14.47 -1.77 23.54
CA ALA A 157 15.08 -2.57 24.58
C ALA A 157 16.57 -2.27 24.71
N THR A 158 17.31 -2.04 23.62
CA THR A 158 18.70 -1.56 23.68
C THR A 158 18.81 -0.17 24.31
N PHE A 159 17.80 0.71 24.11
CA PHE A 159 17.76 2.01 24.76
C PHE A 159 17.61 1.91 26.29
N SER A 160 16.80 0.97 26.78
CA SER A 160 16.57 0.79 28.22
C SER A 160 17.62 -0.09 28.90
N ASN A 161 18.08 -1.14 28.21
CA ASN A 161 19.04 -2.13 28.70
C ASN A 161 19.96 -2.59 27.54
N PRO A 162 21.23 -2.13 27.50
CA PRO A 162 22.15 -2.41 26.39
C PRO A 162 22.43 -3.89 26.11
N ASN A 163 22.24 -4.77 27.10
CA ASN A 163 22.51 -6.21 26.98
C ASN A 163 21.26 -7.04 26.64
N TYR A 164 20.10 -6.41 26.44
CA TYR A 164 18.88 -7.15 26.15
C TYR A 164 18.81 -7.51 24.67
N THR A 165 18.78 -8.81 24.39
CA THR A 165 18.46 -9.35 23.07
C THR A 165 17.00 -9.81 23.05
N ALA A 166 16.22 -9.29 22.09
CA ALA A 166 14.82 -9.67 21.94
C ALA A 166 14.69 -11.12 21.46
N ASP A 167 13.94 -11.94 22.19
CA ASP A 167 13.69 -13.32 21.79
C ASP A 167 12.60 -13.38 20.70
N GLN A 168 12.69 -14.39 19.83
CA GLN A 168 11.73 -14.58 18.72
C GLN A 168 10.27 -14.71 19.18
N TRP A 169 10.04 -15.35 20.34
CA TRP A 169 8.70 -15.53 20.89
C TRP A 169 8.06 -14.21 21.34
N GLN A 170 8.86 -13.24 21.81
CA GLN A 170 8.38 -11.92 22.23
C GLN A 170 7.91 -11.11 21.02
N VAL A 171 8.65 -11.18 19.92
CA VAL A 171 8.27 -10.56 18.64
C VAL A 171 6.95 -11.14 18.14
N TYR A 172 6.77 -12.46 18.24
CA TYR A 172 5.54 -13.13 17.83
C TYR A 172 4.33 -12.73 18.69
N LEU A 173 4.46 -12.66 20.02
CA LEU A 173 3.36 -12.23 20.88
C LEU A 173 2.93 -10.79 20.61
N LEU A 174 3.89 -9.88 20.38
CA LEU A 174 3.58 -8.49 20.01
C LEU A 174 2.85 -8.43 18.67
N TYR A 175 3.29 -9.22 17.68
CA TYR A 175 2.61 -9.35 16.39
C TYR A 175 1.14 -9.77 16.55
N VAL A 176 0.88 -10.83 17.33
CA VAL A 176 -0.48 -11.33 17.57
C VAL A 176 -1.34 -10.29 18.27
N LEU A 177 -0.81 -9.63 19.31
CA LEU A 177 -1.52 -8.59 20.05
C LEU A 177 -1.96 -7.43 19.14
N VAL A 178 -1.04 -6.89 18.35
CA VAL A 178 -1.35 -5.77 17.45
C VAL A 178 -2.34 -6.19 16.36
N LYS A 179 -2.27 -7.43 15.86
CA LYS A 179 -3.25 -7.95 14.91
C LYS A 179 -4.66 -8.06 15.48
N ILE A 180 -4.79 -8.53 16.73
CA ILE A 180 -6.09 -8.59 17.40
C ILE A 180 -6.66 -7.17 17.59
N LEU A 181 -5.83 -6.21 18.01
CA LEU A 181 -6.24 -4.82 18.19
C LEU A 181 -6.67 -4.17 16.87
N ALA A 182 -5.86 -4.32 15.81
CA ALA A 182 -6.18 -3.81 14.49
C ALA A 182 -7.48 -4.40 13.93
N THR A 183 -7.67 -5.73 14.07
CA THR A 183 -8.89 -6.40 13.64
C THR A 183 -10.11 -5.90 14.41
N SER A 184 -9.97 -5.69 15.73
CA SER A 184 -11.04 -5.15 16.57
C SER A 184 -11.45 -3.74 16.13
N ILE A 185 -10.48 -2.87 15.83
CA ILE A 185 -10.78 -1.50 15.34
C ILE A 185 -11.55 -1.55 14.02
N VAL A 186 -11.13 -2.42 13.08
CA VAL A 186 -11.80 -2.55 11.77
C VAL A 186 -13.22 -3.09 11.92
N CYS A 187 -13.43 -4.09 12.79
CA CYS A 187 -14.75 -4.70 13.00
C CYS A 187 -15.72 -3.78 13.74
N PHE A 188 -15.26 -3.07 14.78
CA PHE A 188 -16.15 -2.30 15.67
C PHE A 188 -16.27 -0.81 15.28
N LEU A 189 -15.29 -0.22 14.59
CA LEU A 189 -15.28 1.22 14.26
C LEU A 189 -15.11 1.52 12.75
N PRO A 190 -15.91 0.92 11.83
CA PRO A 190 -15.74 1.14 10.39
C PRO A 190 -15.96 2.61 9.96
N LYS A 191 -16.78 3.37 10.70
CA LYS A 191 -17.03 4.80 10.42
C LYS A 191 -15.86 5.72 10.82
N ALA A 192 -14.96 5.26 11.68
CA ALA A 192 -13.79 6.05 12.11
C ALA A 192 -12.61 5.92 11.14
N ILE A 193 -12.56 4.84 10.37
CA ILE A 193 -11.45 4.51 9.46
C ILE A 193 -11.12 5.67 8.49
N PRO A 194 -12.09 6.30 7.79
CA PRO A 194 -11.76 7.37 6.85
C PRO A 194 -11.15 8.60 7.52
N LYS A 195 -11.50 8.87 8.79
CA LYS A 195 -10.94 10.01 9.54
C LYS A 195 -9.53 9.69 10.02
N SER A 196 -9.32 8.49 10.57
CA SER A 196 -8.01 8.06 11.04
C SER A 196 -6.97 7.99 9.91
N GLU A 197 -7.39 7.66 8.68
CA GLU A 197 -6.47 7.67 7.54
C GLU A 197 -5.88 9.05 7.26
N ILE A 198 -6.68 10.12 7.38
CA ILE A 198 -6.19 11.49 7.22
C ILE A 198 -5.18 11.82 8.32
N ASP A 199 -5.48 11.46 9.56
CA ASP A 199 -4.59 11.70 10.70
C ASP A 199 -3.26 10.96 10.52
N PHE A 200 -3.30 9.68 10.11
CA PHE A 200 -2.10 8.89 9.82
C PHE A 200 -1.29 9.48 8.68
N PHE A 201 -1.93 9.99 7.64
CA PHE A 201 -1.25 10.65 6.53
C PHE A 201 -0.51 11.92 6.98
N ILE A 202 -1.16 12.78 7.77
CA ILE A 202 -0.53 14.00 8.32
C ILE A 202 0.65 13.63 9.22
N CYS A 203 0.47 12.65 10.12
CA CYS A 203 1.55 12.15 10.98
C CYS A 203 2.71 11.59 10.16
N ASN A 204 2.43 10.84 9.09
CA ASN A 204 3.45 10.22 8.26
C ASN A 204 4.29 11.25 7.49
N ILE A 205 3.63 12.23 6.86
CA ILE A 205 4.30 13.35 6.20
C ILE A 205 5.14 14.16 7.19
N THR A 206 4.59 14.44 8.37
CA THR A 206 5.32 15.17 9.41
C THR A 206 6.55 14.39 9.85
N ALA A 207 6.42 13.08 10.08
CA ALA A 207 7.54 12.21 10.44
C ALA A 207 8.63 12.17 9.35
N PHE A 208 8.24 12.16 8.07
CA PHE A 208 9.19 12.25 6.96
C PHE A 208 10.03 13.53 7.03
N PHE A 209 9.41 14.70 7.19
CA PHE A 209 10.14 15.97 7.28
C PHE A 209 11.03 16.04 8.53
N VAL A 210 10.53 15.59 9.68
CA VAL A 210 11.29 15.57 10.93
C VAL A 210 12.54 14.70 10.79
N LEU A 211 12.41 13.49 10.24
CA LEU A 211 13.54 12.58 10.05
C LEU A 211 14.51 13.10 8.98
N PHE A 212 14.00 13.65 7.88
CA PHE A 212 14.83 14.25 6.84
C PHE A 212 15.69 15.39 7.38
N ILE A 213 15.08 16.34 8.11
CA ILE A 213 15.78 17.47 8.72
C ILE A 213 16.77 16.98 9.79
N THR A 214 16.39 16.02 10.63
CA THR A 214 17.26 15.47 11.67
C THR A 214 18.48 14.78 11.08
N CYS A 215 18.30 13.95 10.04
CA CYS A 215 19.40 13.28 9.34
C CYS A 215 20.36 14.30 8.71
N LEU A 216 19.84 15.38 8.12
CA LEU A 216 20.68 16.45 7.56
C LEU A 216 21.44 17.23 8.64
N ALA A 217 20.79 17.54 9.77
CA ALA A 217 21.40 18.30 10.86
C ALA A 217 22.47 17.50 11.61
N VAL A 218 22.29 16.19 11.77
CA VAL A 218 23.22 15.31 12.51
C VAL A 218 24.35 14.77 11.62
N SER A 219 24.23 14.89 10.29
CA SER A 219 25.25 14.39 9.36
C SER A 219 26.58 15.12 9.54
N ARG A 220 27.57 14.44 10.14
CA ARG A 220 28.90 14.97 10.45
C ARG A 220 29.85 15.06 9.23
N GLY A 221 29.43 14.56 8.06
CA GLY A 221 30.23 14.62 6.84
C GLY A 221 29.52 14.01 5.63
N LYS A 222 29.67 14.65 4.47
CA LYS A 222 29.14 14.14 3.20
C LYS A 222 30.17 13.20 2.56
N ARG A 223 29.72 12.06 2.03
CA ARG A 223 30.59 11.14 1.27
C ARG A 223 31.00 11.76 -0.06
N SER A 224 32.15 11.35 -0.59
CA SER A 224 32.64 11.84 -1.88
C SER A 224 31.71 11.42 -3.01
N PHE A 225 31.63 12.24 -4.06
CA PHE A 225 30.78 11.98 -5.23
C PHE A 225 31.07 10.61 -5.88
N GLY A 226 32.35 10.26 -6.01
CA GLY A 226 32.77 8.96 -6.56
C GLY A 226 32.21 7.78 -5.76
N MET A 227 32.24 7.86 -4.43
CA MET A 227 31.73 6.80 -3.56
C MET A 227 30.21 6.62 -3.66
N VAL A 228 29.48 7.71 -3.93
CA VAL A 228 28.02 7.67 -4.02
C VAL A 228 27.56 7.20 -5.40
N PHE A 229 28.23 7.61 -6.48
CA PHE A 229 27.74 7.38 -7.84
C PHE A 229 28.54 6.38 -8.67
N THR A 230 29.78 6.07 -8.29
CA THR A 230 30.73 5.31 -9.13
C THR A 230 31.26 4.06 -8.44
N ASP A 231 31.49 4.10 -7.13
CA ASP A 231 32.08 2.97 -6.39
C ASP A 231 31.08 1.83 -6.24
N TYR A 232 31.22 0.82 -7.10
CA TYR A 232 30.39 -0.38 -7.08
C TYR A 232 31.04 -1.47 -6.23
N VAL A 233 30.47 -1.71 -5.05
CA VAL A 233 30.94 -2.77 -4.13
C VAL A 233 29.95 -3.92 -4.11
N ASN A 234 30.38 -5.08 -4.56
CA ASN A 234 29.57 -6.29 -4.62
C ASN A 234 30.10 -7.33 -3.65
N LEU A 235 29.26 -7.73 -2.70
CA LEU A 235 29.57 -8.77 -1.70
C LEU A 235 28.71 -10.02 -1.87
N THR A 236 27.89 -10.09 -2.92
CA THR A 236 26.95 -11.19 -3.14
C THR A 236 27.56 -12.40 -3.85
N GLU A 237 28.86 -12.37 -4.20
CA GLU A 237 29.57 -13.39 -5.00
C GLU A 237 29.03 -13.60 -6.43
N TRP A 238 27.86 -13.03 -6.76
CA TRP A 238 27.28 -13.00 -8.11
C TRP A 238 27.94 -11.97 -9.02
N SER A 239 27.69 -12.06 -10.33
CA SER A 239 28.12 -11.03 -11.28
C SER A 239 27.55 -9.66 -10.93
N ASN A 240 28.26 -8.57 -11.25
CA ASN A 240 27.83 -7.21 -10.95
C ASN A 240 26.45 -6.87 -11.56
N GLY A 241 26.13 -7.41 -12.74
CA GLY A 241 24.80 -7.24 -13.34
C GLY A 241 23.70 -7.91 -12.51
N THR A 242 23.93 -9.16 -12.08
CA THR A 242 22.98 -9.91 -11.25
C THR A 242 22.81 -9.26 -9.88
N ALA A 243 23.90 -8.84 -9.24
CA ALA A 243 23.86 -8.12 -7.96
C ALA A 243 23.06 -6.82 -8.08
N PHE A 244 23.25 -6.05 -9.17
CA PHE A 244 22.45 -4.86 -9.42
C PHE A 244 20.96 -5.19 -9.56
N MET A 245 20.59 -6.25 -10.28
CA MET A 245 19.18 -6.67 -10.41
C MET A 245 18.56 -7.10 -9.08
N ILE A 246 19.32 -7.76 -8.20
CA ILE A 246 18.89 -8.12 -6.84
C ILE A 246 18.67 -6.84 -6.00
N GLY A 247 19.58 -5.88 -6.12
CA GLY A 247 19.46 -4.57 -5.48
C GLY A 247 18.24 -3.79 -5.97
N VAL A 248 17.99 -3.75 -7.28
CA VAL A 248 16.80 -3.14 -7.89
C VAL A 248 15.53 -3.82 -7.37
N GLY A 249 15.50 -5.16 -7.27
CA GLY A 249 14.38 -5.91 -6.71
C GLY A 249 14.08 -5.53 -5.26
N SER A 250 15.12 -5.25 -4.47
CA SER A 250 14.96 -4.73 -3.10
C SER A 250 14.44 -3.29 -3.09
N CYS A 251 14.91 -2.43 -3.99
CA CYS A 251 14.39 -1.07 -4.15
C CYS A 251 12.92 -1.07 -4.59
N MET A 252 12.53 -2.00 -5.46
CA MET A 252 11.16 -2.22 -5.93
C MET A 252 10.16 -2.48 -4.80
N TYR A 253 10.57 -3.13 -3.71
CA TYR A 253 9.73 -3.32 -2.52
C TYR A 253 9.16 -2.01 -1.94
N THR A 254 9.85 -0.89 -2.16
CA THR A 254 9.48 0.46 -1.70
C THR A 254 8.21 1.01 -2.36
N PHE A 255 7.91 0.54 -3.57
CA PHE A 255 6.77 0.98 -4.36
C PHE A 255 5.72 -0.13 -4.48
N ALA A 256 6.00 -1.31 -3.92
CA ALA A 256 5.11 -2.44 -3.85
C ALA A 256 4.12 -2.25 -2.70
N ALA A 257 2.91 -1.84 -3.04
CA ALA A 257 1.83 -1.58 -2.10
C ALA A 257 0.54 -2.24 -2.56
#